data_AF-A0A553QAH9-F1
#
_entry.id   AF-A0A553QAH9-F1
#
_cell.length_a   1.000
_cell.length_b   1.000
_cell.length_c   1.000
_cell.angle_alpha   90.00
_cell.angle_beta   90.00
_cell.angle_gamma   90.00
#
_symmetry.space_group_name_H-M   'P 1'
#
loop_
_entity.id
_entity.type
_entity.pdbx_description
1 polymer ?
#
loop_
_entity_poly.entity_id
_entity_poly.type
_entity_poly.pdbx_seq_one_letter_code
_entity_poly.pdbx_strand_id
1 'polypeptide(L)'
;MPPPVVPHGMILKVMNERNMKGGMGSDTNPLTFMDQDYNLLQDYCLKTRQKFVDEFFPPDVRSIGEGLLTPEVMARVEWIRPTVLFFCLNLQFWRFGKWYDVVVDDKLPTINRQLIFVKSKTFYEFWPALLEKAYAK
;
A
#
# COMPACT_ATOMS: atom_id res chain seq x y z
N MET A 1 -10.04 19.58 5.24
CA MET A 1 -9.43 19.32 6.55
C MET A 1 -8.30 18.31 6.34
N PRO A 2 -7.11 18.49 6.94
CA PRO A 2 -6.07 17.47 6.89
C PRO A 2 -6.40 16.28 7.82
N PRO A 3 -5.89 15.07 7.56
CA PRO A 3 -6.12 13.90 8.40
C PRO A 3 -5.39 14.00 9.76
N PRO A 4 -5.89 13.34 10.81
CA PRO A 4 -5.30 13.38 12.15
C PRO A 4 -3.96 12.64 12.20
N VAL A 5 -2.96 13.25 12.86
CA VAL A 5 -1.63 12.67 13.08
C VAL A 5 -1.54 12.12 14.51
N VAL A 6 -1.09 10.87 14.67
CA VAL A 6 -0.90 10.21 15.96
C VAL A 6 0.58 10.05 16.34
N PRO A 7 0.99 10.31 17.60
CA PRO A 7 2.40 10.27 18.01
C PRO A 7 2.90 8.84 18.23
N HIS A 8 4.07 8.52 17.68
CA HIS A 8 4.72 7.22 17.79
C HIS A 8 5.49 7.05 19.11
N GLY A 9 5.45 5.84 19.69
CA GLY A 9 6.60 5.33 20.45
C GLY A 9 6.33 4.51 21.72
N MET A 10 5.34 4.84 22.55
CA MET A 10 5.21 4.22 23.88
C MET A 10 3.83 3.65 24.24
N ILE A 11 2.78 4.00 23.47
CA ILE A 11 1.40 3.57 23.73
C ILE A 11 1.10 2.18 23.13
N LEU A 12 1.87 1.75 22.12
CA LEU A 12 1.63 0.50 21.38
C LEU A 12 1.66 -0.75 22.27
N LYS A 13 2.54 -0.83 23.28
CA LYS A 13 2.63 -2.02 24.16
C LYS A 13 1.40 -2.21 25.04
N VAL A 14 0.87 -1.13 25.62
CA VAL A 14 -0.28 -1.19 26.54
C VAL A 14 -1.61 -1.36 25.80
N MET A 15 -1.72 -0.84 24.57
CA MET A 15 -2.88 -1.11 23.69
C MET A 15 -2.89 -2.54 23.15
N ASN A 16 -1.72 -3.14 22.91
CA ASN A 16 -1.59 -4.48 22.33
C ASN A 16 -2.24 -5.58 23.19
N GLU A 17 -2.14 -5.48 24.51
CA GLU A 17 -2.63 -6.49 25.46
C GLU A 17 -4.15 -6.41 25.68
N ARG A 18 -4.75 -5.23 25.57
CA ARG A 18 -6.22 -5.06 25.71
C ARG A 18 -6.94 -5.41 24.41
N ASN A 19 -6.32 -5.15 23.25
CA ASN A 19 -6.92 -5.41 21.93
C ASN A 19 -7.00 -6.90 21.56
N MET A 20 -6.14 -7.77 22.13
CA MET A 20 -6.21 -9.22 21.88
C MET A 20 -7.47 -9.88 22.48
N LYS A 21 -8.13 -9.28 23.48
CA LYS A 21 -9.37 -9.82 24.04
C LYS A 21 -10.60 -9.62 23.14
N GLY A 22 -10.51 -8.74 22.13
CA GLY A 22 -11.60 -8.42 21.20
C GLY A 22 -11.46 -9.04 19.80
N GLY A 23 -10.52 -9.98 19.60
CA GLY A 23 -10.28 -10.58 18.28
C GLY A 23 -9.54 -9.67 17.28
N MET A 24 -8.97 -8.55 17.73
CA MET A 24 -8.25 -7.63 16.87
C MET A 24 -6.90 -8.22 16.41
N GLY A 25 -6.65 -8.19 15.11
CA GLY A 25 -5.53 -8.89 14.45
C GLY A 25 -5.85 -10.31 14.01
N SER A 26 -7.13 -10.74 14.02
CA SER A 26 -7.58 -11.97 13.36
C SER A 26 -7.77 -11.78 11.86
N ASP A 27 -7.96 -12.88 11.13
CA ASP A 27 -8.25 -12.89 9.69
C ASP A 27 -9.55 -12.12 9.34
N THR A 28 -10.50 -12.15 10.27
CA THR A 28 -11.81 -11.50 10.17
C THR A 28 -11.86 -10.09 10.75
N ASN A 29 -10.85 -9.69 11.54
CA ASN A 29 -10.72 -8.37 12.13
C ASN A 29 -9.24 -7.93 12.17
N PRO A 30 -8.62 -7.71 11.00
CA PRO A 30 -7.21 -7.39 10.88
C PRO A 30 -6.90 -5.99 11.45
N LEU A 31 -5.63 -5.77 11.79
CA LEU A 31 -5.14 -4.45 12.16
C LEU A 31 -4.94 -3.59 10.91
N THR A 32 -5.24 -2.30 10.97
CA THR A 32 -4.87 -1.37 9.89
C THR A 32 -3.36 -1.18 9.87
N PHE A 33 -2.76 -1.21 8.69
CA PHE A 33 -1.36 -0.85 8.50
C PHE A 33 -1.24 0.66 8.31
N MET A 34 -0.36 1.31 9.08
CA MET A 34 -0.15 2.77 9.06
C MET A 34 -1.45 3.58 9.26
N ASP A 35 -2.38 3.05 10.05
CA ASP A 35 -3.67 3.67 10.37
C ASP A 35 -4.53 4.00 9.13
N GLN A 36 -4.35 3.28 8.03
CA GLN A 36 -5.15 3.43 6.81
C GLN A 36 -6.37 2.51 6.83
N ASP A 37 -7.56 3.09 7.00
CA ASP A 37 -8.84 2.38 6.88
C ASP A 37 -9.32 2.35 5.41
N TYR A 38 -9.40 1.15 4.84
CA TYR A 38 -9.81 0.96 3.45
C TYR A 38 -11.21 1.53 3.14
N ASN A 39 -12.20 1.28 4.01
CA ASN A 39 -13.58 1.69 3.77
C ASN A 39 -13.71 3.22 3.80
N LEU A 40 -13.03 3.86 4.74
CA LEU A 40 -13.01 5.32 4.85
C LEU A 40 -12.30 5.96 3.64
N LEU A 41 -11.15 5.42 3.24
CA LEU A 41 -10.40 5.89 2.08
C LEU A 41 -11.18 5.71 0.78
N GLN A 42 -11.83 4.55 0.61
CA GLN A 42 -12.67 4.26 -0.55
C GLN A 42 -13.86 5.25 -0.63
N ASP A 43 -14.58 5.44 0.47
CA ASP A 43 -15.69 6.40 0.55
C ASP A 43 -15.24 7.84 0.25
N TYR A 44 -14.09 8.25 0.78
CA TYR A 44 -13.49 9.55 0.48
C TYR A 44 -13.17 9.72 -1.01
N CYS A 45 -12.50 8.74 -1.62
CA CYS A 45 -12.18 8.75 -3.05
C CYS A 45 -13.42 8.79 -3.94
N LEU A 46 -14.46 8.03 -3.57
CA LEU A 46 -15.76 8.03 -4.24
C LEU A 46 -16.44 9.40 -4.19
N LYS A 47 -16.51 10.00 -2.99
CA LYS A 47 -17.15 11.30 -2.75
C LYS A 47 -16.43 12.44 -3.46
N THR A 48 -15.10 12.45 -3.42
CA THR A 48 -14.27 13.52 -4.00
C THR A 48 -13.98 13.31 -5.49
N ARG A 49 -14.26 12.12 -6.03
CA ARG A 49 -13.87 11.68 -7.38
C ARG A 49 -12.37 11.79 -7.63
N GLN A 50 -11.57 11.61 -6.57
CA GLN A 50 -10.11 11.62 -6.65
C GLN A 50 -9.57 10.21 -6.51
N LYS A 51 -8.52 9.90 -7.28
CA LYS A 51 -7.80 8.64 -7.15
C LYS A 51 -7.01 8.64 -5.85
N PHE A 52 -7.07 7.55 -5.08
CA PHE A 52 -6.20 7.39 -3.92
C PHE A 52 -4.73 7.49 -4.34
N VAL A 53 -3.93 8.23 -3.59
CA VAL A 53 -2.48 8.29 -3.70
C VAL A 53 -1.93 7.86 -2.36
N ASP A 54 -1.05 6.87 -2.38
CA ASP A 54 -0.47 6.34 -1.15
C ASP A 54 0.72 7.21 -0.72
N GLU A 55 0.53 8.01 0.32
CA GLU A 55 1.58 8.90 0.84
C GLU A 55 2.72 8.14 1.53
N PHE A 56 2.45 6.94 2.03
CA PHE A 56 3.45 6.09 2.68
C PHE A 56 4.25 5.23 1.70
N PHE A 57 3.83 5.19 0.44
CA PHE A 57 4.55 4.53 -0.64
C PHE A 57 4.58 5.45 -1.88
N PRO A 58 5.32 6.58 -1.79
CA PRO A 58 5.34 7.61 -2.82
C PRO A 58 5.97 7.11 -4.14
N PRO A 59 5.62 7.69 -5.30
CA PRO A 59 6.18 7.29 -6.59
C PRO A 59 7.60 7.83 -6.82
N ASP A 60 8.55 7.48 -5.94
CA ASP A 60 9.94 7.92 -5.99
C ASP A 60 10.93 6.84 -5.52
N VAL A 61 12.22 7.19 -5.47
CA VAL A 61 13.32 6.28 -5.10
C VAL A 61 13.14 5.62 -3.72
N ARG A 62 12.44 6.27 -2.78
CA ARG A 62 12.22 5.74 -1.43
C ARG A 62 11.38 4.47 -1.45
N SER A 63 10.44 4.37 -2.39
CA SER A 63 9.56 3.22 -2.55
C SER A 63 10.15 2.12 -3.43
N ILE A 64 11.14 2.46 -4.26
CA ILE A 64 11.91 1.48 -5.02
C ILE A 64 12.92 0.79 -4.10
N GLY A 65 13.60 1.56 -3.24
CA GLY A 65 14.67 1.07 -2.37
C GLY A 65 16.05 1.44 -2.88
N GLU A 66 16.98 1.65 -1.95
CA GLU A 66 18.35 2.06 -2.26
C GLU A 66 19.14 0.92 -2.92
N GLY A 67 19.88 1.24 -3.98
CA GLY A 67 20.81 0.30 -4.63
C GLY A 67 20.17 -0.72 -5.58
N LEU A 68 18.85 -0.74 -5.76
CA LEU A 68 18.20 -1.67 -6.70
C LEU A 68 18.38 -1.27 -8.18
N LEU A 69 18.47 0.03 -8.46
CA LEU A 69 18.58 0.58 -9.82
C LEU A 69 19.69 1.62 -9.87
N THR A 70 20.39 1.73 -11.00
CA THR A 70 21.39 2.79 -11.19
C THR A 70 20.71 4.15 -11.39
N PRO A 71 21.38 5.28 -11.11
CA PRO A 71 20.82 6.62 -11.35
C PRO A 71 20.33 6.82 -12.79
N GLU A 72 21.00 6.23 -13.79
CA GLU A 72 20.59 6.36 -15.19
C GLU A 72 19.27 5.61 -15.46
N VAL A 73 19.08 4.45 -14.85
CA VAL A 73 17.85 3.67 -14.97
C VAL A 73 16.73 4.35 -14.19
N MET A 74 17.01 4.85 -12.99
CA MET A 74 16.07 5.60 -12.15
C MET A 74 15.51 6.83 -12.87
N ALA A 75 16.34 7.56 -13.60
CA ALA A 75 15.92 8.73 -14.37
C ALA A 75 14.90 8.40 -15.49
N ARG A 76 14.79 7.13 -15.88
CA ARG A 76 13.87 6.64 -16.92
C ARG A 76 12.59 6.03 -16.36
N VAL A 77 12.47 5.91 -15.03
CA VAL A 77 11.31 5.29 -14.39
C VAL A 77 10.11 6.25 -14.45
N GLU A 78 8.99 5.72 -14.98
CA GLU A 78 7.70 6.38 -15.05
C GLU A 78 6.68 5.62 -14.17
N TRP A 79 5.98 6.34 -13.30
CA TRP A 79 4.94 5.76 -12.45
C TRP A 79 3.57 5.91 -13.10
N ILE A 80 3.05 4.80 -13.62
CA ILE A 80 1.77 4.78 -14.33
C ILE A 80 0.71 4.04 -13.53
N ARG A 81 -0.56 4.37 -13.79
CA ARG A 81 -1.70 3.60 -13.31
C ARG A 81 -2.15 2.68 -14.44
N PRO A 82 -1.89 1.37 -14.36
CA PRO A 82 -2.20 0.44 -15.44
C PRO A 82 -3.70 0.11 -15.48
N THR A 83 -4.39 0.30 -14.35
CA THR A 83 -5.81 0.04 -14.26
C THR A 83 -6.62 1.33 -14.35
N VAL A 84 -7.85 1.20 -14.83
CA VAL A 84 -8.87 2.26 -14.68
C VAL A 84 -9.50 2.26 -13.29
N LEU A 85 -9.05 1.39 -12.37
CA LEU A 85 -9.63 1.30 -11.04
C LEU A 85 -9.49 2.67 -10.37
N PHE A 86 -10.62 3.18 -9.90
CA PHE A 86 -10.70 4.45 -9.18
C PHE A 86 -10.30 4.31 -7.71
N PHE A 87 -10.06 3.07 -7.26
CA PHE A 87 -9.89 2.72 -5.86
C PHE A 87 -8.51 2.14 -5.58
N CYS A 88 -8.09 2.29 -4.33
CA CYS A 88 -7.00 1.52 -3.76
C CYS A 88 -7.34 0.03 -3.67
N LEU A 89 -6.32 -0.79 -3.43
CA LEU A 89 -6.48 -2.20 -3.10
C LEU A 89 -6.23 -2.41 -1.61
N ASN A 90 -6.99 -3.32 -1.00
CA ASN A 90 -6.75 -3.83 0.35
C ASN A 90 -6.25 -5.28 0.25
N LEU A 91 -5.11 -5.55 0.88
CA LEU A 91 -4.48 -6.86 0.94
C LEU A 91 -4.17 -7.23 2.39
N GLN A 92 -4.51 -8.46 2.76
CA GLN A 92 -4.30 -8.98 4.10
C GLN A 92 -2.98 -9.74 4.20
N PHE A 93 -2.12 -9.33 5.13
CA PHE A 93 -0.85 -10.00 5.41
C PHE A 93 -0.77 -10.48 6.85
N TRP A 94 -0.30 -11.71 7.03
CA TRP A 94 0.04 -12.24 8.35
C TRP A 94 1.46 -11.85 8.73
N ARG A 95 1.62 -11.12 9.83
CA ARG A 95 2.93 -10.70 10.35
C ARG A 95 2.93 -10.78 11.88
N PHE A 96 3.96 -11.42 12.45
CA PHE A 96 4.15 -11.52 13.92
C PHE A 96 2.92 -11.99 14.71
N GLY A 97 2.17 -12.95 14.17
CA GLY A 97 1.02 -13.52 14.85
C GLY A 97 -0.28 -12.73 14.69
N LYS A 98 -0.34 -11.76 13.78
CA LYS A 98 -1.51 -10.92 13.53
C LYS A 98 -1.73 -10.68 12.03
N TRP A 99 -2.98 -10.52 11.64
CA TRP A 99 -3.35 -10.05 10.31
C TRP A 99 -3.34 -8.52 10.25
N TYR A 100 -2.84 -8.01 9.13
CA TYR A 100 -2.79 -6.58 8.81
C TYR A 100 -3.45 -6.32 7.47
N ASP A 101 -4.34 -5.33 7.42
CA ASP A 101 -4.89 -4.74 6.21
C ASP A 101 -3.90 -3.70 5.68
N VAL A 102 -3.39 -3.93 4.48
CA VAL A 102 -2.46 -3.04 3.79
C VAL A 102 -3.18 -2.44 2.58
N VAL A 103 -3.33 -1.13 2.60
CA VAL A 103 -3.95 -0.38 1.51
C VAL A 103 -2.88 0.19 0.59
N VAL A 104 -2.98 -0.04 -0.72
CA VAL A 104 -2.06 0.52 -1.73
C VAL A 104 -2.81 1.14 -2.90
N ASP A 105 -2.22 2.16 -3.52
CA ASP A 105 -2.70 2.67 -4.81
C ASP A 105 -2.19 1.82 -5.99
N ASP A 106 -2.75 2.03 -7.18
CA ASP A 106 -2.39 1.28 -8.39
C ASP A 106 -1.24 1.91 -9.19
N LYS A 107 -0.48 2.87 -8.65
CA LYS A 107 0.72 3.37 -9.34
C LYS A 107 1.83 2.33 -9.31
N LEU A 108 2.31 1.93 -10.48
CA LEU A 108 3.41 0.99 -10.63
C LEU A 108 4.57 1.61 -11.43
N PRO A 109 5.83 1.31 -11.08
CA PRO A 109 7.00 1.81 -11.77
C PRO A 109 7.22 1.05 -13.08
N THR A 110 7.44 1.80 -14.16
CA THR A 110 7.63 1.26 -15.51
C THR A 110 8.75 1.97 -16.25
N ILE A 111 9.34 1.29 -17.23
CA ILE A 111 10.24 1.89 -18.22
C ILE A 111 9.70 1.51 -19.59
N ASN A 112 9.50 2.49 -20.48
CA ASN A 112 8.89 2.27 -21.79
C ASN A 112 7.54 1.53 -21.69
N ARG A 113 6.72 1.89 -20.69
CA ARG A 113 5.43 1.23 -20.35
C ARG A 113 5.52 -0.25 -19.96
N GLN A 114 6.70 -0.77 -19.65
CA GLN A 114 6.89 -2.11 -19.13
C GLN A 114 7.21 -2.07 -17.63
N LEU A 115 6.55 -2.92 -16.84
CA LEU A 115 6.84 -3.10 -15.42
C LEU A 115 8.30 -3.50 -15.22
N ILE A 116 8.97 -2.84 -14.27
CA ILE A 116 10.38 -3.09 -13.96
C ILE A 116 10.59 -4.18 -12.89
N PHE A 117 9.54 -4.51 -12.12
CA PHE A 117 9.55 -5.57 -11.10
C PHE A 117 8.66 -6.75 -11.51
N VAL A 118 8.00 -7.41 -10.54
CA VAL A 118 7.16 -8.57 -10.80
C VAL A 118 6.09 -8.22 -11.84
N LYS A 119 5.95 -9.11 -12.83
CA LYS A 119 4.92 -8.99 -13.87
C LYS A 119 4.37 -10.37 -14.23
N SER A 120 3.09 -10.43 -14.57
CA SER A 120 2.52 -11.63 -15.18
C SER A 120 3.05 -11.81 -16.60
N LYS A 121 2.94 -13.04 -17.12
CA LYS A 121 3.11 -13.32 -18.55
C LYS A 121 1.96 -12.74 -19.38
N THR A 122 0.80 -12.50 -18.75
CA THR A 122 -0.39 -11.94 -19.38
C THR A 122 -0.38 -10.41 -19.25
N PHE A 123 -0.56 -9.70 -20.37
CA PHE A 123 -0.40 -8.24 -20.44
C PHE A 123 -1.40 -7.42 -19.60
N TYR A 124 -2.55 -8.00 -19.23
CA TYR A 124 -3.62 -7.32 -18.49
C TYR A 124 -3.71 -7.74 -17.01
N GLU A 125 -2.73 -8.51 -16.52
CA GLU A 125 -2.71 -9.02 -15.15
C GLU A 125 -1.69 -8.26 -14.30
N PHE A 126 -2.18 -7.30 -13.53
CA PHE A 126 -1.36 -6.44 -12.66
C PHE A 126 -1.36 -6.86 -11.19
N TRP A 127 -2.22 -7.82 -10.82
CA TRP A 127 -2.33 -8.34 -9.44
C TRP A 127 -0.99 -8.77 -8.83
N PRO A 128 -0.08 -9.47 -9.55
CA PRO A 128 1.21 -9.85 -8.97
C PRO A 128 2.08 -8.65 -8.61
N ALA A 129 2.08 -7.62 -9.44
CA ALA A 129 2.83 -6.39 -9.20
C ALA A 129 2.23 -5.56 -8.04
N LEU A 130 0.90 -5.55 -7.93
CA LEU A 130 0.19 -4.86 -6.85
C LEU A 130 0.38 -5.58 -5.50
N LEU A 131 0.42 -6.92 -5.53
CA LEU A 131 0.75 -7.74 -4.36
C LEU A 131 2.18 -7.51 -3.89
N GLU A 132 3.16 -7.51 -4.82
CA GLU A 132 4.55 -7.21 -4.51
C GLU A 132 4.67 -5.82 -3.87
N LYS A 133 4.01 -4.81 -4.45
CA LYS A 133 3.99 -3.45 -3.91
C LYS A 133 3.46 -3.40 -2.48
N ALA A 134 2.33 -4.04 -2.20
CA ALA A 134 1.76 -4.05 -0.86
C ALA A 134 2.63 -4.80 0.15
N TYR A 135 3.44 -5.76 -0.31
CA TYR A 135 4.41 -6.44 0.54
C TYR A 135 5.67 -5.61 0.79
N ALA A 136 6.10 -4.80 -0.19
CA ALA A 136 7.26 -3.91 -0.08
C ALA A 136 6.99 -2.69 0.82
N LYS A 137 5.73 -2.37 1.04
CA LYS A 137 5.25 -1.33 1.94
C LYS A 137 5.30 -1.76 3.41
#